data_AF-V4RJH9-F1
#
_entry.id   AF-V4RJH9-F1
#
_cell.length_a   1.000
_cell.length_b   1.000
_cell.length_c   1.000
_cell.angle_alpha   90.00
_cell.angle_beta   90.00
_cell.angle_gamma   90.00
#
_symmetry.space_group_name_H-M   'P 1'
#
loop_
_entity.id
_entity.type
_entity.pdbx_description
1 polymer ?
#
loop_
_entity_poly.entity_id
_entity_poly.type
_entity_poly.pdbx_seq_one_letter_code
_entity_poly.pdbx_strand_id
1 'polypeptide(L)' 'MNALPDLTPALVNFVAIRLAETTAKDWKEMPAETKKAHRAKARRLLTAERKFLEKHPDGGAAGAAASEA' A
#
# COMPACT_ATOMS: atom_id res chain seq x y z
N MET A 1 -20.41 2.24 -10.69
CA MET A 1 -19.43 1.41 -9.97
C MET A 1 -18.10 2.14 -10.03
N ASN A 2 -17.54 2.57 -8.88
CA ASN A 2 -16.20 3.16 -8.86
C ASN A 2 -15.20 2.03 -9.14
N ALA A 3 -14.45 2.14 -10.24
CA ALA A 3 -13.38 1.21 -10.55
C ALA A 3 -12.29 1.29 -9.47
N LEU A 4 -11.67 0.15 -9.15
CA LEU A 4 -10.55 0.13 -8.23
C LEU A 4 -9.39 0.98 -8.79
N PRO A 5 -8.69 1.74 -7.94
CA PRO A 5 -7.60 2.58 -8.40
C PRO A 5 -6.46 1.74 -8.97
N ASP A 6 -5.84 2.23 -10.04
CA ASP A 6 -4.66 1.59 -10.61
C ASP A 6 -3.47 1.60 -9.65
N LEU A 7 -2.63 0.57 -9.76
CA LEU A 7 -1.38 0.39 -9.02
C LEU A 7 -0.29 1.33 -9.56
N THR A 8 -0.51 2.64 -9.42
CA THR A 8 0.41 3.66 -9.90
C THR A 8 1.69 3.73 -9.06
N PRO A 9 2.82 4.18 -9.63
CA PRO A 9 4.05 4.41 -8.86
C PRO A 9 3.85 5.36 -7.68
N ALA A 10 2.97 6.35 -7.82
CA ALA A 10 2.65 7.31 -6.77
C ALA A 10 1.97 6.64 -5.57
N LEU A 11 0.95 5.80 -5.82
CA LEU A 11 0.27 5.05 -4.76
C LEU A 11 1.22 4.08 -4.06
N VAL A 12 2.03 3.35 -4.83
CA VAL A 12 3.05 2.46 -4.26
C VAL A 12 4.03 3.23 -3.38
N ASN A 13 4.48 4.41 -3.80
CA ASN A 13 5.42 5.21 -3.04
C ASN A 13 4.77 5.82 -1.78
N PHE A 14 3.52 6.25 -1.86
CA PHE A 14 2.75 6.70 -0.70
C PHE A 14 2.63 5.60 0.37
N VAL A 15 2.20 4.39 -0.04
CA VAL A 15 2.11 3.24 0.87
C VAL A 15 3.47 2.82 1.39
N ALA A 16 4.52 2.86 0.56
CA ALA A 16 5.87 2.53 0.99
C ALA A 16 6.41 3.48 2.07
N ILE A 17 6.15 4.79 1.96
CA ILE A 17 6.49 5.78 2.98
C ILE A 17 5.73 5.48 4.28
N ARG A 18 4.42 5.18 4.17
CA ARG A 18 3.59 4.86 5.34
C ARG A 18 4.04 3.58 6.05
N LEU A 19 4.42 2.54 5.29
CA LEU A 19 4.96 1.28 5.81
C LEU A 19 6.35 1.41 6.43
N ALA A 20 7.10 2.46 6.07
CA ALA A 20 8.38 2.78 6.67
C ALA A 20 8.22 3.66 7.93
N GLU A 21 6.99 4.02 8.30
CA GLU A 21 6.66 4.85 9.48
C GLU A 21 7.49 6.13 9.56
N THR A 22 7.73 6.72 8.41
CA THR A 22 8.70 7.81 8.24
C THR A 22 8.08 9.00 7.53
N THR A 23 8.73 10.16 7.62
CA THR A 23 8.28 11.37 6.91
C THR A 23 8.77 11.37 5.47
N ALA A 24 8.17 12.22 4.62
CA ALA A 24 8.65 12.40 3.25
C ALA A 24 10.10 12.93 3.18
N LYS A 25 10.56 13.65 4.23
CA LYS A 25 11.93 14.16 4.32
C LYS A 25 12.90 13.04 4.63
N ASP A 26 12.67 12.30 5.69
CA ASP A 26 13.49 11.15 6.11
C ASP A 26 13.50 10.05 5.04
N TRP A 27 12.36 9.83 4.38
CA TRP A 27 12.29 8.94 3.23
C TRP A 27 13.24 9.37 2.12
N LYS A 28 13.40 10.67 1.83
CA LYS A 28 14.35 11.10 0.78
C LYS A 28 15.79 10.75 1.14
N GLU A 29 16.14 10.76 2.41
CA GLU A 29 17.49 10.48 2.92
C GLU A 29 17.78 8.97 3.07
N MET A 30 16.75 8.11 3.08
CA MET A 30 16.94 6.66 3.16
C MET A 30 17.75 6.06 1.99
N PRO A 31 18.54 4.99 2.24
CA PRO A 31 19.23 4.25 1.19
C PRO A 31 18.28 3.69 0.12
N ALA A 32 18.77 3.63 -1.13
CA ALA A 32 17.99 3.13 -2.26
C ALA A 32 17.55 1.66 -2.08
N GLU A 33 18.43 0.83 -1.50
CA GLU A 33 18.15 -0.57 -1.17
C GLU A 33 16.99 -0.70 -0.19
N THR A 34 16.98 0.08 0.88
CA THR A 34 15.90 0.09 1.88
C THR A 34 14.58 0.58 1.26
N LYS A 35 14.62 1.67 0.48
CA LYS A 35 13.45 2.15 -0.29
C LYS A 35 12.89 1.08 -1.23
N LYS A 36 13.75 0.31 -1.89
CA LYS A 36 13.36 -0.78 -2.80
C LYS A 36 12.61 -1.88 -2.05
N ALA A 37 13.07 -2.27 -0.85
CA ALA A 37 12.40 -3.25 -0.02
C ALA A 37 10.98 -2.78 0.39
N HIS A 38 10.84 -1.54 0.88
CA HIS A 38 9.54 -0.99 1.25
C HIS A 38 8.58 -0.85 0.04
N ARG A 39 9.08 -0.41 -1.12
CA ARG A 39 8.29 -0.38 -2.36
C ARG A 39 7.84 -1.77 -2.81
N ALA A 40 8.69 -2.78 -2.68
CA ALA A 40 8.32 -4.16 -2.98
C ALA A 40 7.22 -4.67 -2.04
N LYS A 41 7.32 -4.37 -0.74
CA LYS A 41 6.29 -4.69 0.26
C LYS A 41 4.97 -3.97 -0.06
N ALA A 42 5.01 -2.68 -0.37
CA ALA A 42 3.84 -1.89 -0.77
C ALA A 42 3.15 -2.46 -2.01
N ARG A 43 3.91 -2.84 -3.05
CA ARG A 43 3.36 -3.47 -4.26
C ARG A 43 2.65 -4.79 -3.94
N ARG A 44 3.26 -5.64 -3.11
CA ARG A 44 2.67 -6.92 -2.71
C ARG A 44 1.33 -6.73 -1.97
N LEU A 45 1.30 -5.81 -1.00
CA LEU A 45 0.09 -5.50 -0.23
C LEU A 45 -1.02 -4.96 -1.13
N LEU A 46 -0.73 -3.93 -1.92
CA LEU A 46 -1.73 -3.33 -2.82
C LEU A 46 -2.24 -4.31 -3.87
N THR A 47 -1.40 -5.23 -4.35
CA THR A 47 -1.83 -6.28 -5.28
C THR A 47 -2.75 -7.30 -4.61
N ALA A 48 -2.43 -7.70 -3.38
CA ALA A 48 -3.27 -8.61 -2.60
C ALA A 48 -4.62 -7.96 -2.30
N GLU A 49 -4.61 -6.70 -1.87
CA GLU A 49 -5.81 -5.91 -1.58
C GLU A 49 -6.69 -5.75 -2.82
N ARG A 50 -6.09 -5.38 -3.96
CA ARG A 50 -6.83 -5.26 -5.22
C ARG A 50 -7.47 -6.60 -5.60
N LYS A 51 -6.73 -7.71 -5.54
CA LYS A 51 -7.28 -9.05 -5.83
C LYS A 51 -8.40 -9.44 -4.89
N PHE A 52 -8.31 -9.04 -3.62
CA PHE A 52 -9.37 -9.27 -2.64
C PHE A 52 -10.62 -8.48 -3.00
N LEU A 53 -10.49 -7.19 -3.28
CA LEU A 53 -11.61 -6.33 -3.66
C LEU A 53 -12.24 -6.72 -5.01
N GLU A 54 -11.44 -7.19 -5.97
CA GLU A 54 -11.94 -7.76 -7.24
C GLU A 54 -12.80 -9.01 -7.00
N LYS A 55 -12.51 -9.80 -5.96
CA LYS A 55 -13.29 -10.99 -5.57
C LYS A 55 -14.47 -10.66 -4.66
N HIS A 56 -14.42 -9.54 -3.94
CA HIS A 56 -15.40 -9.13 -2.94
C HIS A 56 -15.83 -7.67 -3.18
N PRO A 57 -16.68 -7.41 -4.19
CA PRO A 57 -17.07 -6.05 -4.58
C PRO A 57 -17.83 -5.28 -3.49
N ASP A 58 -18.46 -5.98 -2.54
CA ASP A 58 -19.14 -5.40 -1.38
C ASP A 58 -18.26 -5.35 -0.12
N GLY A 59 -17.04 -5.90 -0.17
CA GLY A 59 -16.15 -6.12 0.97
C GLY A 59 -15.25 -4.94 1.36
N GLY A 60 -15.40 -3.78 0.71
CA GLY A 60 -14.50 -2.62 0.83
C GLY A 60 -14.36 -1.98 2.22
N ALA A 61 -15.14 -2.43 3.21
CA ALA A 61 -15.06 -1.94 4.60
C ALA A 61 -14.40 -2.94 5.58
N ALA A 62 -14.17 -4.20 5.18
CA ALA A 62 -13.74 -5.25 6.13
C ALA A 62 -12.24 -5.18 6.51
N GLY A 63 -11.40 -4.53 5.70
CA GLY A 63 -9.97 -4.37 5.98
C GLY A 63 -9.63 -3.38 7.10
N ALA A 64 -10.59 -2.53 7.51
CA ALA A 64 -10.40 -1.58 8.61
C ALA A 64 -10.63 -2.19 10.00
N ALA A 65 -11.26 -3.37 10.10
CA ALA A 65 -11.67 -3.97 11.38
C ALA A 65 -10.74 -5.10 11.88
N ALA A 66 -9.69 -5.46 11.13
CA ALA A 66 -8.75 -6.52 11.53
C ALA A 66 -7.53 -5.99 12.32
N SER A 67 -7.60 -4.77 12.86
CA SER A 67 -6.59 -4.20 13.76
C SER A 67 -7.21 -3.62 15.03
N GLU A 68 -8.24 -4.26 15.55
CA GLU A 68 -8.62 -4.17 16.97
C GLU A 68 -9.10 -5.55 17.43
N ALA A 69 -8.18 -6.39 17.89
CA ALA A 69 -8.42 -7.57 18.71
C ALA A 69 -7.16 -7.91 19.50
#